data_AF-A0A0B4E5T0-F1
#
_entry.id   AF-A0A0B4E5T0-F1
#
_cell.length_a   1.000
_cell.length_b   1.000
_cell.length_c   1.000
_cell.angle_alpha   90.00
_cell.angle_beta   90.00
_cell.angle_gamma   90.00
#
_symmetry.space_group_name_H-M   'P 1'
#
loop_
_entity.id
_entity.type
_entity.pdbx_description
1 polymer ?
#
loop_
_entity_poly.entity_id
_entity_poly.type
_entity_poly.pdbx_seq_one_letter_code
_entity_poly.pdbx_strand_id
1 'polypeptide(L)' 'MDIIQEIIITIFVMSVMIYGGYFSSLRQMTQLDAALPISIGIIYSALPISGLFTIFYSISNIKRIVENNRREKKWMYHFK' A
#
# COMPACT_ATOMS: atom_id res chain seq x y z
N MET A 1 -5.36 18.28 0.84
CA MET A 1 -6.20 17.07 0.94
C MET A 1 -5.39 15.80 0.65
N ASP A 2 -4.31 15.89 -0.13
CA ASP A 2 -3.54 14.74 -0.62
C ASP A 2 -2.81 13.94 0.47
N ILE A 3 -2.22 14.60 1.47
CA ILE A 3 -1.49 13.92 2.56
C ILE A 3 -2.44 13.08 3.45
N ILE A 4 -3.66 13.57 3.71
CA ILE A 4 -4.63 12.88 4.57
C ILE A 4 -5.11 11.59 3.89
N GLN A 5 -5.40 11.67 2.59
CA GLN A 5 -5.76 10.50 1.79
C GLN A 5 -4.65 9.45 1.80
N GLU A 6 -3.40 9.89 1.68
CA GLU A 6 -2.24 9.01 1.69
C GLU A 6 -2.05 8.27 3.01
N ILE A 7 -2.28 8.96 4.13
CA ILE A 7 -2.25 8.37 5.48
C ILE A 7 -3.35 7.33 5.63
N ILE A 8 -4.58 7.65 5.20
CA ILE A 8 -5.73 6.72 5.27
C ILE A 8 -5.46 5.46 4.44
N ILE A 9 -4.94 5.61 3.21
CA ILE A 9 -4.58 4.48 2.35
C ILE A 9 -3.50 3.63 3.02
N THR A 10 -2.47 4.25 3.60
CA THR A 10 -1.40 3.52 4.29
C THR A 10 -1.92 2.68 5.45
N ILE A 11 -2.78 3.26 6.30
CA ILE A 11 -3.39 2.56 7.44
C ILE A 11 -4.28 1.41 6.97
N PHE A 12 -5.08 1.65 5.92
CA PHE A 12 -5.95 0.63 5.34
C PHE A 12 -5.15 -0.54 4.78
N VAL A 13 -4.09 -0.26 4.01
CA VAL A 13 -3.24 -1.28 3.40
C VAL A 13 -2.53 -2.11 4.47
N MET A 14 -1.95 -1.48 5.50
CA MET A 14 -1.29 -2.22 6.59
C MET A 14 -2.26 -3.10 7.38
N SER A 15 -3.45 -2.58 7.70
CA SER A 15 -4.41 -3.29 8.55
C SER A 15 -5.20 -4.36 7.78
N VAL A 16 -5.68 -4.04 6.58
CA VAL A 16 -6.57 -4.91 5.82
C VAL A 16 -5.80 -5.81 4.86
N MET A 17 -4.87 -5.25 4.07
CA MET A 17 -4.18 -6.02 3.02
C MET A 17 -3.03 -6.85 3.57
N ILE A 18 -2.22 -6.30 4.48
CA ILE A 18 -1.10 -7.05 5.08
C ILE A 18 -1.62 -7.96 6.19
N TYR A 19 -2.21 -7.43 7.26
CA TYR A 19 -2.63 -8.27 8.38
C TYR A 19 -3.83 -9.17 8.02
N GLY A 20 -4.88 -8.61 7.43
CA GLY A 20 -6.04 -9.37 6.96
C GLY A 20 -5.71 -10.36 5.82
N GLY A 21 -4.94 -9.92 4.83
CA GLY A 21 -4.53 -10.76 3.69
C GLY A 21 -3.60 -11.91 4.09
N TYR A 22 -2.63 -11.67 4.97
CA TYR A 22 -1.73 -12.71 5.48
C TYR A 22 -2.50 -13.80 6.25
N PHE A 23 -3.38 -13.41 7.16
CA PHE A 23 -4.16 -14.35 7.96
C PHE A 23 -5.22 -15.08 7.13
N SER A 24 -5.78 -14.43 6.11
CA SER A 24 -6.71 -15.05 5.15
C SER A 24 -6.01 -16.04 4.20
N SER A 25 -4.79 -15.72 3.76
CA SER A 25 -3.98 -16.63 2.93
C SER A 25 -3.58 -17.88 3.73
N LEU A 26 -3.11 -17.71 4.97
CA LEU A 26 -2.76 -18.81 5.89
C LEU A 26 -3.91 -19.80 6.12
N ARG A 27 -5.13 -19.30 6.36
CA ARG A 27 -6.31 -20.16 6.55
C ARG A 27 -6.78 -20.85 5.28
N GLN A 28 -6.58 -20.23 4.12
CA GLN A 28 -6.98 -20.84 2.85
C GLN A 28 -5.90 -21.74 2.26
N MET A 29 -4.67 -21.74 2.80
CA MET A 29 -3.65 -22.74 2.45
C MET A 29 -4.00 -24.15 2.96
N THR A 30 -4.77 -24.27 4.05
CA THR A 30 -5.19 -25.58 4.57
C THR A 30 -6.33 -26.22 3.79
N GLN A 31 -6.97 -25.49 2.87
CA GLN A 31 -8.06 -25.98 2.03
C GLN A 31 -7.60 -26.05 0.57
N LEU A 32 -7.57 -27.27 0.01
CA LEU A 32 -7.36 -27.50 -1.41
C LEU A 32 -8.68 -27.25 -2.15
N ASP A 33 -8.66 -26.41 -3.18
CA ASP A 33 -9.80 -26.26 -4.07
C ASP A 33 -9.98 -27.57 -4.87
N ALA A 34 -11.20 -28.08 -4.97
CA ALA A 34 -11.49 -29.30 -5.73
C ALA A 34 -11.54 -29.05 -7.25
N ALA A 35 -11.64 -27.79 -7.68
CA ALA A 35 -11.86 -27.41 -9.08
C ALA A 35 -10.58 -27.01 -9.85
N LEU A 36 -9.51 -26.61 -9.15
CA LEU A 36 -8.25 -26.20 -9.76
C LEU A 36 -7.10 -26.77 -8.92
N PRO A 37 -6.08 -27.46 -9.51
CA PRO A 37 -5.00 -28.10 -8.76
C PRO A 37 -4.00 -27.12 -8.11
N ILE A 38 -4.39 -25.85 -7.93
CA ILE A 38 -3.58 -24.78 -7.40
C ILE A 38 -4.16 -24.37 -6.04
N SER A 39 -3.32 -24.35 -5.01
CA SER A 39 -3.72 -23.94 -3.67
C SER A 39 -4.25 -22.50 -3.68
N ILE A 40 -5.48 -22.28 -3.19
CA ILE A 40 -6.16 -20.97 -3.10
C ILE A 40 -5.28 -19.93 -2.38
N GLY A 41 -4.47 -20.37 -1.42
CA GLY A 41 -3.51 -19.54 -0.70
C GLY A 41 -2.55 -18.74 -1.60
N ILE A 42 -2.16 -19.28 -2.77
CA ILE A 42 -1.30 -18.57 -3.75
C ILE A 42 -2.03 -17.38 -4.35
N ILE A 43 -3.31 -17.55 -4.71
CA ILE A 43 -4.14 -16.46 -5.25
C ILE A 43 -4.31 -15.38 -4.20
N TYR A 44 -4.59 -15.76 -2.95
CA TYR A 44 -4.75 -14.81 -1.85
C TYR A 44 -3.43 -14.14 -1.41
N SER A 45 -2.26 -14.69 -1.77
CA SER A 45 -0.97 -14.03 -1.59
C SER A 45 -0.78 -12.79 -2.49
N ALA A 46 -1.58 -12.65 -3.56
CA ALA A 46 -1.58 -11.44 -4.38
C ALA A 46 -2.07 -10.20 -3.60
N LEU A 47 -2.89 -10.39 -2.55
CA LEU A 47 -3.37 -9.31 -1.67
C LEU A 47 -2.24 -8.67 -0.85
N PRO A 48 -1.42 -9.41 -0.07
CA PRO A 48 -0.28 -8.79 0.62
C PRO A 48 0.78 -8.26 -0.35
N ILE A 49 1.00 -8.91 -1.51
CA ILE A 49 1.94 -8.42 -2.53
C ILE A 49 1.48 -7.06 -3.10
N SER A 50 0.22 -6.94 -3.51
CA SER A 50 -0.32 -5.67 -3.99
C SER A 50 -0.30 -4.58 -2.90
N GLY A 51 -0.58 -4.94 -1.65
CA GLY A 51 -0.44 -4.03 -0.52
C GLY A 51 0.98 -3.47 -0.36
N LEU A 52 2.01 -4.29 -0.57
CA LEU A 52 3.40 -3.85 -0.54
C LEU A 52 3.69 -2.79 -1.63
N PHE A 53 3.18 -2.99 -2.84
CA PHE A 53 3.29 -1.99 -3.92
C PHE A 53 2.55 -0.70 -3.59
N THR A 54 1.38 -0.78 -2.96
CA THR A 54 0.63 0.43 -2.55
C THR A 54 1.39 1.24 -1.50
N ILE A 55 2.04 0.59 -0.53
CA ILE A 55 2.90 1.28 0.45
C ILE A 55 4.07 1.97 -0.25
N PHE A 56 4.71 1.31 -1.21
CA PHE A 56 5.80 1.90 -1.98
C PHE A 56 5.37 3.18 -2.73
N TYR A 57 4.19 3.16 -3.33
CA TYR A 57 3.60 4.34 -3.99
C TYR A 57 3.33 5.47 -2.99
N SER A 58 2.76 5.15 -1.84
CA SER A 58 2.46 6.12 -0.79
C SER A 58 3.71 6.87 -0.32
N ILE A 59 4.80 6.15 -0.06
CA ILE A 59 6.08 6.75 0.35
C ILE A 59 6.61 7.69 -0.75
N SER A 60 6.53 7.26 -2.01
CA SER A 60 7.02 8.05 -3.14
C SER A 60 6.22 9.34 -3.33
N ASN A 61 4.91 9.29 -3.13
CA ASN A 61 4.05 10.45 -3.28
C ASN A 61 4.22 11.44 -2.11
N ILE A 62 4.40 10.97 -0.86
CA ILE A 62 4.77 11.84 0.27
C ILE A 62 6.07 12.59 -0.01
N LYS A 63 7.12 11.90 -0.49
CA LYS A 63 8.39 12.53 -0.88
C LYS A 63 8.20 13.62 -1.92
N ARG A 64 7.37 13.35 -2.93
CA ARG A 64 7.04 14.33 -3.98
C ARG A 64 6.34 15.57 -3.41
N ILE A 65 5.39 15.39 -2.50
CA ILE A 65 4.67 16.50 -1.84
C ILE A 65 5.63 17.35 -0.98
N VAL A 66 6.55 16.72 -0.25
CA VAL A 66 7.55 17.41 0.58
C VAL A 66 8.52 18.22 -0.28
N GLU A 67 9.03 17.64 -1.37
CA GLU A 67 9.94 18.36 -2.28
C GLU A 67 9.22 19.55 -2.95
N ASN A 68 7.97 19.38 -3.36
CA ASN A 68 7.20 20.47 -3.97
C ASN A 68 7.03 21.66 -3.02
N ASN A 69 6.64 21.40 -1.78
CA ASN A 69 6.55 22.43 -0.74
C ASN A 69 7.90 23.13 -0.48
N ARG A 70 9.02 22.38 -0.53
CA ARG A 70 10.36 22.97 -0.37
C ARG A 70 10.70 23.92 -1.52
N ARG A 71 10.31 23.57 -2.76
CA ARG A 71 10.52 24.44 -3.93
C ARG A 71 9.72 25.72 -3.81
N GLU A 72 8.45 25.66 -3.42
CA GLU A 72 7.62 26.87 -3.23
C GLU A 72 8.22 27.84 -2.22
N LYS A 73 8.70 27.33 -1.06
CA LYS A 73 9.40 28.18 -0.08
C LYS A 73 10.64 28.84 -0.67
N LYS A 74 11.43 28.11 -1.46
CA LYS A 74 12.64 28.63 -2.10
C LYS A 74 12.34 29.76 -3.10
N TRP A 75 11.24 29.65 -3.86
CA TRP A 75 10.79 30.72 -4.77
C TRP A 75 10.40 32.00 -4.03
N MET A 76 9.74 31.89 -2.88
CA MET A 76 9.41 33.06 -2.04
C MET A 76 10.64 33.80 -1.51
N TYR A 77 11.74 33.10 -1.19
CA TYR A 77 12.99 33.74 -0.77
C TYR A 77 13.70 34.48 -1.91
N HIS A 78 13.49 34.08 -3.16
CA HIS A 78 14.15 34.73 -4.30
C HIS A 78 13.45 36.02 -4.74
N PHE A 79 12.17 36.20 -4.38
CA PHE A 79 11.35 37.37 -4.72
C PHE A 79 11.21 38.38 -3.56
N LYS A 80 12.00 38.23 -2.50
CA LYS A 80 12.03 39.13 -1.34
C LYS A 80 13.40 39.80 -1.24
#